data_AF-A0A944VR70-F1
#
_entry.id   AF-A0A944VR70-F1
#
_cell.length_a   1.000
_cell.length_b   1.000
_cell.length_c   1.000
_cell.angle_alpha   90.00
_cell.angle_beta   90.00
_cell.angle_gamma   90.00
#
_symmetry.space_group_name_H-M   'P 1'
#
loop_
_entity.id
_entity.type
_entity.pdbx_description
1 polymer ?
#
loop_
_entity_poly.entity_id
_entity_poly.type
_entity_poly.pdbx_seq_one_letter_code
_entity_poly.pdbx_strand_id
1 'polypeptide(L)' 'MLDQQILRNNLDALKDNLERRGLDIDIDFLVQQDEKKRAIKFDAEKARSEQKNIGKEISQSEG' A
#
# COMPACT_ATOMS: atom_id res chain seq x y z
N MET A 1 -11.79 -5.63 -11.24
CA MET A 1 -10.86 -4.87 -10.37
C MET A 1 -9.48 -4.96 -11.00
N LEU A 2 -8.74 -3.85 -11.12
CA LEU A 2 -7.37 -3.85 -11.65
C LEU A 2 -6.44 -4.52 -10.62
N ASP A 3 -5.55 -5.40 -11.08
CA ASP A 3 -4.51 -5.97 -10.23
C ASP A 3 -3.49 -4.87 -9.87
N GLN A 4 -3.29 -4.64 -8.57
CA GLN A 4 -2.32 -3.66 -8.06
C GLN A 4 -0.88 -3.99 -8.47
N GLN A 5 -0.57 -5.25 -8.78
CA GLN A 5 0.75 -5.61 -9.28
C GLN A 5 1.05 -5.00 -10.65
N ILE A 6 0.02 -4.70 -11.46
CA ILE A 6 0.19 -4.07 -12.77
C ILE A 6 0.78 -2.66 -12.61
N LEU A 7 0.35 -1.91 -11.59
CA LEU A 7 0.90 -0.57 -11.28
C LEU A 7 2.39 -0.62 -10.89
N ARG A 8 2.91 -1.78 -10.48
CA ARG A 8 4.26 -1.94 -9.94
C ARG A 8 5.22 -2.57 -10.94
N ASN A 9 4.73 -3.54 -11.70
CA ASN A 9 5.57 -4.40 -12.51
C ASN A 9 5.37 -4.18 -14.01
N ASN A 10 4.20 -3.67 -14.42
CA ASN A 10 3.77 -3.62 -15.82
C ASN A 10 3.13 -2.27 -16.18
N LEU A 11 3.69 -1.17 -15.67
CA LEU A 11 3.10 0.16 -15.80
C LEU A 11 3.00 0.62 -17.27
N ASP A 12 4.02 0.35 -18.07
CA ASP A 12 4.05 0.72 -19.50
C ASP A 12 2.96 -0.02 -20.28
N ALA A 13 2.80 -1.32 -20.04
CA ALA A 13 1.74 -2.11 -20.65
C ALA A 13 0.33 -1.61 -20.27
N LEU A 14 0.17 -1.06 -19.06
CA LEU A 14 -1.07 -0.41 -18.64
C LEU A 14 -1.28 0.92 -19.38
N LYS A 15 -0.25 1.76 -19.50
CA LYS A 15 -0.30 3.04 -20.25
C LYS A 15 -0.75 2.81 -21.69
N ASP A 16 -0.09 1.90 -22.41
CA ASP A 16 -0.43 1.56 -23.79
C ASP A 16 -1.86 1.04 -23.93
N ASN A 17 -2.33 0.22 -22.98
CA ASN A 17 -3.68 -0.33 -23.02
C ASN A 17 -4.76 0.72 -22.81
N LEU A 18 -4.51 1.68 -21.92
CA LEU A 18 -5.42 2.79 -21.63
C LEU A 18 -5.48 3.76 -22.81
N GLU A 19 -4.33 4.10 -23.40
CA GLU A 19 -4.25 4.95 -24.60
C GLU A 19 -5.00 4.32 -25.77
N ARG A 20 -4.79 3.03 -26.04
CA ARG A 20 -5.50 2.28 -27.09
C ARG A 20 -7.02 2.28 -26.92
N ARG A 21 -7.50 2.48 -25.70
CA ARG A 21 -8.93 2.53 -25.37
C ARG A 21 -9.47 3.96 -25.32
N GLY A 22 -8.62 4.96 -25.56
CA GLY A 22 -8.98 6.37 -25.43
C GLY A 22 -9.39 6.75 -24.00
N LEU A 23 -8.85 6.05 -23.00
CA LEU A 23 -9.13 6.32 -21.60
C LEU A 23 -8.11 7.31 -21.05
N ASP A 24 -8.59 8.50 -20.71
CA ASP A 24 -7.80 9.51 -20.02
C ASP A 24 -7.84 9.23 -18.51
N ILE A 25 -6.81 8.52 -18.03
CA ILE A 25 -6.65 8.17 -16.62
C ILE A 25 -5.30 8.68 -16.15
N ASP A 26 -5.30 9.37 -15.01
CA ASP A 26 -4.07 9.82 -14.34
C ASP A 26 -3.38 8.63 -13.66
N ILE A 27 -2.49 7.98 -14.41
CA ILE A 27 -1.73 6.81 -13.97
C ILE A 27 -0.71 7.19 -12.90
N ASP A 28 -0.13 8.38 -12.98
CA ASP A 28 0.85 8.84 -12.00
C ASP A 28 0.18 9.05 -10.64
N PHE A 29 -1.05 9.58 -10.62
CA PHE A 29 -1.86 9.63 -9.41
C PHE A 29 -2.15 8.23 -8.86
N LEU A 30 -2.50 7.25 -9.71
CA LEU A 30 -2.72 5.87 -9.25
C LEU A 30 -1.49 5.25 -8.58
N VAL A 31 -0.30 5.48 -9.15
CA VAL A 31 0.97 5.01 -8.56
C VAL A 31 1.19 5.65 -7.19
N GLN A 32 1.00 6.97 -7.08
CA GLN A 32 1.14 7.68 -5.80
C GLN A 32 0.17 7.16 -4.73
N GLN A 33 -1.06 6.82 -5.10
CA GLN A 33 -2.02 6.25 -4.13
C GLN A 33 -1.64 4.83 -3.69
N ASP A 34 -1.10 3.99 -4.59
CA ASP A 34 -0.60 2.66 -4.20
C ASP A 34 0.57 2.76 -3.21
N GLU A 35 1.51 3.68 -3.45
CA GLU A 35 2.63 3.94 -2.54
C GLU A 35 2.16 4.41 -1.17
N LYS A 36 1.28 5.42 -1.11
CA LYS A 36 0.69 5.92 0.14
C LYS A 36 0.00 4.81 0.91
N LYS A 37 -0.81 4.00 0.22
CA LYS A 37 -1.51 2.87 0.83
C LYS A 37 -0.52 1.87 1.46
N ARG A 38 0.59 1.57 0.79
CA ARG A 38 1.62 0.65 1.31
C ARG A 38 2.31 1.22 2.53
N ALA A 39 2.67 2.51 2.51
CA ALA A 39 3.28 3.19 3.65
C ALA A 39 2.35 3.13 4.88
N ILE A 40 1.08 3.52 4.72
CA ILE A 40 0.08 3.48 5.80
C ILE A 40 -0.08 2.06 6.35
N LYS A 41 -0.10 1.04 5.49
CA LYS A 41 -0.22 -0.36 5.91
C LYS A 41 0.98 -0.78 6.76
N PHE A 42 2.19 -0.44 6.31
CA PHE A 42 3.42 -0.73 7.03
C PHE A 42 3.43 -0.06 8.42
N ASP A 43 3.09 1.22 8.48
CA ASP A 43 3.05 1.98 9.73
C ASP A 43 2.00 1.41 10.70
N ALA A 44 0.83 1.00 10.19
CA ALA A 44 -0.20 0.35 10.99
C ALA A 44 0.27 -1.00 11.55
N GLU A 45 0.99 -1.81 10.76
CA GLU A 45 1.57 -3.08 11.23
C GLU A 45 2.65 -2.84 12.29
N LYS A 46 3.50 -1.82 12.10
CA LYS A 46 4.49 -1.41 13.09
C LYS A 46 3.84 -0.99 14.41
N ALA A 47 2.85 -0.11 14.36
CA ALA A 47 2.13 0.35 15.55
C ALA A 47 1.44 -0.80 16.31
N ARG A 48 0.85 -1.77 15.59
CA ARG A 48 0.27 -2.98 16.20
C ARG A 48 1.33 -3.84 16.89
N SER A 49 2.50 -3.97 16.29
CA SER A 49 3.63 -4.71 16.89
C SER A 49 4.10 -4.04 18.18
N GLU A 50 4.27 -2.71 18.16
CA GLU A 50 4.66 -1.91 19.33
C GLU A 50 3.63 -2.03 20.46
N GLN A 51 2.34 -1.85 20.14
CA GLN A 51 1.25 -2.01 21.11
C GLN A 51 1.28 -3.38 21.80
N LYS A 52 1.53 -4.45 21.03
CA LYS A 52 1.62 -5.81 21.55
C LYS A 52 2.82 -5.99 22.49
N ASN A 53 3.96 -5.38 22.17
CA ASN A 53 5.15 -5.46 23.01
C ASN A 53 4.93 -4.73 24.34
N ILE A 54 4.40 -3.50 24.29
CA ILE A 54 4.05 -2.72 25.49
C ILE A 54 3.07 -3.51 26.37
N GLY A 55 2.04 -4.12 25.77
CA GLY A 55 1.08 -4.94 26.52
C GLY A 55 1.73 -6.11 27.27
N LYS A 56 2.75 -6.75 26.68
CA LYS A 56 3.52 -7.82 27.36
C LYS A 56 4.36 -7.27 28.52
N GLU A 57 5.02 -6.14 28.33
CA GLU A 57 5.84 -5.49 29.35
C GLU A 57 5.00 -5.11 30.58
N ILE A 58 3.79 -4.59 30.36
CA ILE A 58 2.84 -4.27 31.44
C ILE A 58 2.49 -5.54 32.21
N SER A 59 2.06 -6.61 31.53
CA SER A 59 1.71 -7.88 32.19
C SER A 59 2.87 -8.50 32.99
N GLN A 60 4.11 -8.31 32.55
CA GLN A 60 5.31 -8.79 33.25
C GLN A 60 5.70 -7.92 34.45
N SER A 61 5.30 -6.64 34.46
CA SER A 61 5.65 -5.70 35.53
C SER A 61 4.64 -5.71 36.68
N GLU A 62 3.40 -6.16 36.44
CA GLU A 62 2.32 -6.24 37.43
C GLU A 62 2.13 -7.63 38.07
N GLY A 63 2.95 -8.63 37.67
CA GLY A 63 2.98 -9.98 38.25
C GLY A 63 4.16 -10.21 39.17
#